data_AF-A0A7X4BN83-F1
#
_entry.id   AF-A0A7X4BN83-F1
#
_cell.length_a   1.000
_cell.length_b   1.000
_cell.length_c   1.000
_cell.angle_alpha   90.00
_cell.angle_beta   90.00
_cell.angle_gamma   90.00
#
_symmetry.space_group_name_H-M   'P 1'
#
loop_
_entity.id
_entity.type
_entity.pdbx_description
1 polymer ?
#
loop_
_entity_poly.entity_id
_entity_poly.type
_entity_poly.pdbx_seq_one_letter_code
_entity_poly.pdbx_strand_id
1 'polypeptide(L)'
;MFYWKYQEKINSDILSVKTRLIVNDQQTFYNFFSIPKLLIAKNIDMCLLDCVPDEIKSKTYRIPERFIAFGELKGGIDPAGADEHWKTAQTALTRIRTAFANRDLSPDLFFIGAIIADSMAQEIWNQLKEGTLKNAANLTNPDQVASLANWLVDL
;
A
#
# COMPACT_ATOMS: atom_id res chain seq x y z
N MET A 1 -10.83 5.01 18.91
CA MET A 1 -9.86 5.63 19.85
C MET A 1 -8.48 5.33 19.30
N PHE A 2 -7.73 6.34 18.85
CA PHE A 2 -6.40 6.11 18.27
C PHE A 2 -5.41 5.75 19.38
N TYR A 3 -4.73 4.62 19.26
CA TYR A 3 -3.57 4.32 20.09
C TYR A 3 -2.36 4.04 19.20
N TRP A 4 -1.40 4.97 19.25
CA TRP A 4 -0.08 4.76 18.69
C TRP A 4 0.71 3.88 19.65
N LYS A 5 0.89 2.60 19.33
CA LYS A 5 1.97 1.80 19.94
C LYS A 5 3.21 1.92 19.08
N TYR A 6 4.23 2.61 19.60
CA TYR A 6 5.54 2.69 18.97
C TYR A 6 6.22 1.32 18.98
N GLN A 7 7.02 1.07 17.94
CA GLN A 7 7.66 -0.17 17.51
C GLN A 7 7.98 -1.21 18.61
N GLU A 8 7.53 -2.45 18.37
CA GLU A 8 8.36 -3.61 18.69
C GLU A 8 9.16 -3.97 17.43
N LYS A 9 10.49 -4.11 17.56
CA LYS A 9 11.28 -4.83 16.57
C LYS A 9 10.71 -6.25 16.52
N ILE A 10 9.98 -6.59 15.46
CA ILE A 10 9.56 -7.97 15.22
C ILE A 10 10.82 -8.76 14.89
N ASN A 11 11.37 -9.43 15.91
CA ASN A 11 12.55 -10.27 15.80
C ASN A 11 12.06 -11.68 15.44
N SER A 12 11.96 -11.98 14.15
CA SER A 12 11.87 -13.33 13.61
C SER A 12 12.11 -13.28 12.11
N ASP A 13 12.36 -14.43 11.46
CA ASP A 13 12.76 -14.64 10.06
C ASP A 13 11.75 -14.17 8.98
N ILE A 14 11.00 -13.13 9.28
CA ILE A 14 10.02 -12.45 8.46
C ILE A 14 10.61 -11.09 8.09
N LEU A 15 10.67 -10.87 6.79
CA LEU A 15 10.80 -9.59 6.08
C LEU A 15 10.53 -8.35 6.94
N SER A 16 11.47 -7.40 6.90
CA SER A 16 11.49 -6.18 7.72
C SER A 16 10.20 -5.36 7.65
N VAL A 17 9.28 -5.62 8.56
CA VAL A 17 8.18 -4.70 8.90
C VAL A 17 8.80 -3.55 9.68
N LYS A 18 8.79 -2.34 9.10
CA LYS A 18 9.35 -1.17 9.77
C LYS A 18 8.34 -0.51 10.71
N THR A 19 7.07 -0.52 10.35
CA THR A 19 6.03 0.13 11.12
C THR A 19 4.74 -0.68 11.03
N ARG A 20 4.01 -0.69 12.14
CA ARG A 20 2.71 -1.30 12.29
C ARG A 20 1.75 -0.24 12.85
N LEU A 21 0.56 -0.14 12.28
CA LEU A 21 -0.52 0.71 12.75
C LEU A 21 -1.75 -0.15 12.95
N ILE A 22 -2.39 -0.06 14.11
CA ILE A 22 -3.68 -0.72 14.36
C ILE A 22 -4.75 0.30 14.02
N VAL A 23 -5.64 -0.04 13.11
CA VAL A 23 -6.72 0.84 12.69
C VAL A 23 -7.97 0.62 13.54
N ASN A 24 -8.28 -0.64 13.84
CA ASN A 24 -9.34 -1.03 14.77
C ASN A 24 -9.04 -2.43 15.35
N ASP A 25 -9.96 -2.98 16.14
CA ASP A 25 -9.77 -4.27 16.82
C ASP A 25 -9.70 -5.48 15.85
N GLN A 26 -9.96 -5.28 14.55
CA GLN A 26 -10.00 -6.33 13.52
C GLN A 26 -9.01 -6.11 12.36
N GLN A 27 -8.52 -4.88 12.15
CA GLN A 27 -7.70 -4.49 11.00
C GLN A 27 -6.38 -3.84 11.42
N THR A 28 -5.29 -4.30 10.81
CA THR A 28 -3.94 -3.82 11.08
C THR A 28 -3.25 -3.40 9.78
N PHE A 29 -2.80 -2.15 9.74
CA PHE A 29 -1.91 -1.60 8.73
C PHE A 29 -0.45 -1.95 8.99
N TYR A 30 0.28 -2.15 7.90
CA TYR A 30 1.72 -2.32 7.96
C TYR A 30 2.41 -1.52 6.85
N ASN A 31 3.57 -0.98 7.19
CA ASN A 31 4.56 -0.58 6.21
C ASN A 31 5.56 -1.73 6.06
N PHE A 32 5.42 -2.48 4.98
CA PHE A 32 6.41 -3.48 4.58
C PHE A 32 7.50 -2.83 3.74
N PHE A 33 8.74 -3.27 3.90
CA PHE A 33 9.74 -3.08 2.85
C PHE A 33 9.70 -4.22 1.83
N SER A 34 8.98 -5.31 2.10
CA SER A 34 8.94 -6.49 1.24
C SER A 34 7.81 -7.43 1.66
N ILE A 35 6.85 -7.69 0.77
CA ILE A 35 5.90 -8.80 0.90
C ILE A 35 6.64 -10.08 0.55
N PRO A 36 6.32 -11.23 1.20
CA PRO A 36 7.00 -12.46 0.87
C PRO A 36 7.04 -12.69 -0.63
N LYS A 37 8.17 -13.24 -1.05
CA LYS A 37 8.49 -13.75 -2.39
C LYS A 37 7.43 -14.68 -3.01
N LEU A 38 6.38 -15.01 -2.25
CA LEU A 38 5.32 -15.95 -2.55
C LEU A 38 4.25 -15.44 -3.53
N LEU A 39 4.17 -14.13 -3.80
CA LEU A 39 3.18 -13.56 -4.73
C LEU A 39 3.76 -12.54 -5.72
N ILE A 40 4.54 -11.54 -5.27
CA ILE A 40 4.89 -10.37 -6.10
C ILE A 40 6.42 -10.23 -6.35
N ALA A 41 7.25 -11.04 -5.68
CA ALA A 41 8.71 -11.14 -5.83
C ALA A 41 9.52 -9.82 -5.79
N LYS A 42 8.89 -8.70 -5.39
CA LYS A 42 9.44 -7.35 -5.36
C LYS A 42 8.84 -6.56 -4.19
N ASN A 43 9.52 -5.48 -3.83
CA ASN A 43 9.09 -4.60 -2.76
C ASN A 43 7.86 -3.78 -3.19
N ILE A 44 7.01 -3.50 -2.21
CA ILE A 44 5.85 -2.61 -2.26
C ILE A 44 5.96 -1.74 -1.00
N ASP A 45 5.58 -0.47 -1.09
CA ASP A 45 5.78 0.47 0.01
C ASP A 45 4.78 0.25 1.16
N MET A 46 3.53 -0.12 0.84
CA MET A 46 2.44 -0.24 1.81
C MET A 46 1.51 -1.43 1.53
N CYS A 47 1.01 -2.09 2.57
CA CYS A 47 -0.17 -2.94 2.45
C CYS A 47 -1.01 -3.02 3.73
N LEU A 48 -2.30 -3.29 3.53
CA LEU A 48 -3.29 -3.50 4.58
C LEU A 48 -3.64 -4.98 4.65
N LEU A 49 -3.65 -5.55 5.86
CA LEU A 49 -4.13 -6.90 6.10
C LEU A 49 -5.35 -6.95 7.01
N ASP A 50 -6.28 -7.83 6.66
CA ASP A 50 -7.40 -8.26 7.49
C ASP A 50 -6.91 -9.26 8.55
N CYS A 51 -6.35 -8.76 9.65
CA CYS A 51 -5.93 -9.63 10.73
C CYS A 51 -5.84 -8.89 12.06
N VAL A 52 -6.12 -9.63 13.14
CA VAL A 52 -5.91 -9.13 14.49
C VAL A 52 -4.41 -9.11 14.84
N PRO A 53 -3.98 -8.23 15.74
CA PRO A 53 -2.61 -8.15 16.22
C PRO A 53 -1.86 -9.45 16.54
N ASP A 54 -2.56 -10.44 17.08
CA ASP A 54 -1.93 -11.66 17.58
C ASP A 54 -1.82 -12.74 16.48
N GLU A 55 -2.51 -12.55 15.36
CA GLU A 55 -2.46 -13.43 14.20
C GLU A 55 -1.22 -13.19 13.34
N ILE A 56 -0.41 -12.18 13.64
CA ILE A 56 0.72 -11.75 12.82
C ILE A 56 1.90 -12.69 13.03
N LYS A 57 1.99 -13.69 12.17
CA LYS A 57 3.07 -14.69 12.19
C LYS A 57 3.63 -14.85 10.78
N SER A 58 4.77 -15.54 10.66
CA SER A 58 5.44 -15.77 9.37
C SER A 58 4.57 -16.43 8.31
N LYS A 59 3.51 -17.13 8.75
CA LYS A 59 2.55 -17.81 7.89
C LYS A 59 1.43 -16.90 7.39
N THR A 60 1.10 -15.82 8.07
CA THR A 60 -0.02 -14.92 7.75
C THR A 60 0.18 -14.25 6.41
N TYR A 61 1.42 -13.84 6.11
CA TYR A 61 1.81 -13.26 4.82
C TYR A 61 1.80 -14.23 3.65
N ARG A 62 1.50 -15.52 3.90
CA ARG A 62 1.34 -16.54 2.86
C ARG A 62 -0.13 -16.79 2.49
N ILE A 63 -1.06 -16.04 3.08
CA ILE A 63 -2.50 -16.14 2.86
C ILE A 63 -2.91 -14.91 2.03
N PRO A 64 -2.99 -15.02 0.70
CA PRO A 64 -3.32 -13.89 -0.17
C PRO A 64 -4.65 -13.21 0.19
N GLU A 65 -5.63 -13.97 0.66
CA GLU A 65 -6.98 -13.53 1.02
C GLU A 65 -6.97 -12.50 2.16
N ARG A 66 -5.88 -12.45 2.94
CA ARG A 66 -5.73 -11.51 4.04
C ARG A 66 -5.29 -10.13 3.58
N PHE A 67 -4.87 -9.94 2.34
CA PHE A 67 -4.45 -8.63 1.84
C PHE A 67 -5.65 -7.85 1.30
N ILE A 68 -6.02 -6.77 1.99
CA ILE A 68 -7.15 -5.92 1.61
C ILE A 68 -6.69 -4.88 0.58
N ALA A 69 -5.55 -4.23 0.79
CA ALA A 69 -5.07 -3.15 -0.06
C ALA A 69 -3.54 -3.09 -0.19
N PHE A 70 -3.07 -2.50 -1.29
CA PHE A 70 -1.67 -2.23 -1.58
C PHE A 70 -1.46 -0.79 -2.06
N GLY A 71 -0.33 -0.19 -1.68
CA GLY A 71 0.01 1.14 -2.16
C GLY A 71 1.49 1.39 -2.35
N GLU A 72 1.77 2.28 -3.30
CA GLU A 72 3.10 2.86 -3.53
C GLU A 72 3.14 4.30 -2.98
N LEU A 73 4.26 4.66 -2.37
CA LEU A 73 4.51 5.97 -1.75
C LEU A 73 5.79 6.57 -2.31
N LYS A 74 5.69 7.70 -3.00
CA LYS A 74 6.82 8.43 -3.57
C LYS A 74 6.96 9.79 -2.89
N GLY A 75 7.88 9.88 -1.93
CA GLY A 75 8.17 11.11 -1.19
C GLY A 75 9.24 12.01 -1.82
N GLY A 76 9.75 11.67 -3.01
CA GLY A 76 10.75 12.48 -3.71
C GLY A 76 10.19 13.86 -4.08
N ILE A 77 10.99 14.90 -3.87
CA ILE A 77 10.62 16.29 -4.14
C ILE A 77 11.20 16.82 -5.47
N ASP A 78 11.99 16.01 -6.17
CA ASP A 78 12.56 16.37 -7.47
C ASP A 78 11.51 16.16 -8.58
N PRO A 79 11.05 17.23 -9.25
CA PRO A 79 10.06 17.12 -10.31
C PRO A 79 10.55 16.34 -11.54
N ALA A 80 11.86 16.34 -11.82
CA ALA A 80 12.40 15.64 -12.98
C ALA A 80 12.25 14.12 -12.88
N GLY A 81 12.29 13.58 -11.66
CA GLY A 81 12.12 12.15 -11.39
C GLY A 81 10.67 11.69 -11.20
N ALA A 82 9.70 12.60 -11.17
CA ALA A 82 8.32 12.27 -10.80
C ALA A 82 7.67 11.24 -11.74
N ASP A 83 7.83 11.42 -13.06
CA ASP A 83 7.29 10.52 -14.08
C ASP A 83 7.95 9.13 -14.05
N GLU A 84 9.27 9.08 -13.83
CA GLU A 84 10.02 7.82 -13.69
C GLU A 84 9.58 7.05 -12.42
N HIS A 85 9.44 7.76 -11.30
CA HIS A 85 8.96 7.18 -10.05
C HIS A 85 7.52 6.67 -10.17
N TRP A 86 6.67 7.40 -10.90
CA TRP A 86 5.31 6.97 -11.22
C TRP A 86 5.28 5.71 -12.08
N LYS A 87 6.05 5.64 -13.17
CA LYS A 87 6.15 4.44 -14.03
C LYS A 87 6.61 3.21 -13.26
N THR A 88 7.56 3.40 -12.34
CA THR A 88 8.03 2.33 -11.45
C THR A 88 6.92 1.85 -10.51
N ALA A 89 6.18 2.77 -9.90
CA ALA A 89 5.04 2.47 -9.05
C ALA A 89 3.91 1.75 -9.81
N GLN A 90 3.55 2.25 -10.99
CA GLN A 90 2.52 1.67 -11.86
C GLN A 90 2.88 0.24 -12.26
N THR A 91 4.16 -0.01 -12.58
CA THR A 91 4.66 -1.37 -12.84
C THR A 91 4.48 -2.26 -11.60
N ALA A 92 4.79 -1.74 -10.40
CA ALA A 92 4.61 -2.48 -9.16
C ALA A 92 3.14 -2.85 -8.91
N LEU A 93 2.24 -1.87 -8.97
CA LEU A 93 0.80 -2.07 -8.78
C LEU A 93 0.20 -3.02 -9.82
N THR A 94 0.66 -2.94 -11.08
CA THR A 94 0.21 -3.87 -12.13
C THR A 94 0.61 -5.31 -11.83
N ARG A 95 1.83 -5.56 -11.34
CA ARG A 95 2.24 -6.92 -10.93
C ARG A 95 1.36 -7.47 -9.81
N ILE A 96 1.01 -6.61 -8.84
CA ILE A 96 0.12 -6.98 -7.73
C ILE A 96 -1.24 -7.41 -8.28
N ARG A 97 -1.85 -6.55 -9.10
CA ARG A 97 -3.13 -6.82 -9.75
C ARG A 97 -3.12 -8.16 -10.49
N THR A 98 -2.11 -8.40 -11.33
CA THR A 98 -1.99 -9.65 -12.08
C THR A 98 -1.78 -10.87 -11.18
N ALA A 99 -0.91 -10.77 -10.17
CA ALA A 99 -0.62 -11.89 -9.27
C ALA A 99 -1.85 -12.33 -8.45
N PHE A 100 -2.68 -11.37 -8.04
CA PHE A 100 -3.91 -11.64 -7.28
C PHE A 100 -5.08 -12.08 -8.18
N ALA A 101 -5.20 -11.51 -9.39
CA ALA A 101 -6.19 -11.94 -10.37
C ALA A 101 -6.04 -13.42 -10.75
N ASN A 102 -4.81 -13.95 -10.80
CA ASN A 102 -4.55 -15.38 -11.02
C ASN A 102 -5.08 -16.31 -9.90
N ARG A 103 -5.60 -15.73 -8.81
CA ARG A 103 -6.21 -16.43 -7.68
C ARG A 103 -7.65 -15.97 -7.42
N ASP A 104 -8.27 -15.29 -8.38
CA ASP A 104 -9.61 -14.71 -8.27
C ASP A 104 -9.75 -13.70 -7.11
N LEU A 105 -8.65 -13.01 -6.78
CA LEU A 105 -8.62 -11.95 -5.76
C LEU A 105 -8.37 -10.58 -6.39
N SER A 106 -8.91 -9.54 -5.77
CA SER A 106 -8.81 -8.15 -6.26
C SER A 106 -8.63 -7.18 -5.09
N PRO A 107 -7.44 -7.14 -4.46
CA PRO A 107 -7.14 -6.16 -3.41
C PRO A 107 -7.19 -4.74 -3.97
N ASP A 108 -7.58 -3.78 -3.13
CA ASP A 108 -7.63 -2.38 -3.52
C ASP A 108 -6.22 -1.81 -3.72
N LEU A 109 -6.04 -0.98 -4.75
CA LEU A 109 -4.75 -0.40 -5.10
C LEU A 109 -4.79 1.11 -4.92
N PHE A 110 -3.75 1.71 -4.34
CA PHE A 110 -3.67 3.16 -4.18
C PHE A 110 -2.26 3.71 -4.43
N PHE A 111 -2.18 5.02 -4.65
CA PHE A 111 -0.91 5.71 -4.90
C PHE A 111 -0.81 7.02 -4.12
N ILE A 112 0.37 7.30 -3.55
CA ILE A 112 0.66 8.56 -2.88
C ILE A 112 1.94 9.14 -3.45
N GLY A 113 1.89 10.37 -3.97
CA GLY A 113 3.05 11.06 -4.55
C GLY A 113 3.23 12.47 -4.00
N ALA A 114 4.45 12.85 -3.65
CA ALA A 114 4.77 14.23 -3.24
C ALA A 114 4.77 15.21 -4.42
N ILE A 115 5.33 14.78 -5.55
CA ILE A 115 5.23 15.52 -6.82
C ILE A 115 4.38 14.72 -7.79
N ILE A 116 3.33 15.35 -8.31
CA ILE A 116 2.45 14.82 -9.32
C ILE A 116 2.43 15.81 -10.48
N ALA A 117 3.14 15.49 -11.56
CA ALA A 117 3.14 16.28 -12.79
C ALA A 117 1.85 16.04 -13.62
N ASP A 118 1.52 16.93 -14.55
CA ASP A 118 0.26 16.88 -15.30
C ASP A 118 0.05 15.57 -16.08
N SER A 119 1.11 15.06 -16.73
CA SER A 119 1.03 13.80 -17.49
C SER A 119 0.65 12.62 -16.58
N MET A 120 1.36 12.47 -15.45
CA MET A 120 1.07 11.42 -14.48
C MET A 120 -0.27 11.65 -13.77
N ALA A 121 -0.67 12.89 -13.53
CA ALA A 121 -1.99 13.20 -12.97
C ALA A 121 -3.12 12.68 -13.87
N GLN A 122 -2.98 12.86 -15.19
CA GLN A 122 -3.95 12.36 -16.17
C GLN A 122 -4.00 10.82 -16.17
N GLU A 123 -2.86 10.15 -16.07
CA GLU A 123 -2.81 8.68 -15.98
C GLU A 123 -3.42 8.15 -14.68
N ILE A 124 -3.10 8.78 -13.54
CA ILE A 124 -3.69 8.45 -12.23
C ILE A 124 -5.21 8.62 -12.31
N TRP A 125 -5.68 9.74 -12.86
CA TRP A 125 -7.10 10.03 -13.00
C TRP A 125 -7.82 9.01 -13.89
N ASN A 126 -7.22 8.61 -15.01
CA ASN A 126 -7.79 7.58 -15.87
C ASN A 126 -7.90 6.23 -15.13
N GLN A 127 -6.86 5.84 -14.39
CA GLN A 127 -6.92 4.60 -13.60
C GLN A 127 -7.96 4.64 -12.48
N LEU A 128 -8.17 5.81 -11.84
CA LEU A 128 -9.24 6.01 -10.86
C LEU A 128 -10.62 5.85 -11.51
N LYS A 129 -10.83 6.45 -12.68
CA LYS A 129 -12.09 6.32 -13.43
C LYS A 129 -12.37 4.89 -13.87
N GLU A 130 -11.34 4.17 -14.29
CA GLU A 130 -11.44 2.77 -14.71
C GLU A 130 -11.53 1.80 -13.53
N GLY A 131 -11.29 2.27 -12.30
CA GLY A 131 -11.27 1.45 -11.08
C GLY A 131 -10.05 0.54 -10.96
N THR A 132 -9.05 0.71 -11.82
CA THR A 132 -7.78 -0.04 -11.78
C THR A 132 -6.83 0.49 -10.69
N LEU A 133 -7.07 1.73 -10.24
CA LEU A 133 -6.62 2.34 -9.00
C LEU A 133 -7.87 2.76 -8.22
N LYS A 134 -7.89 2.56 -6.90
CA LYS A 134 -9.04 2.83 -6.04
C LYS A 134 -8.97 4.19 -5.35
N ASN A 135 -7.76 4.62 -5.01
CA ASN A 135 -7.55 5.92 -4.38
C ASN A 135 -6.16 6.49 -4.73
N ALA A 136 -6.02 7.81 -4.65
CA ALA A 136 -4.73 8.46 -4.80
C ALA A 136 -4.69 9.78 -4.01
N ALA A 137 -3.51 10.16 -3.54
CA ALA A 137 -3.30 11.43 -2.85
C ALA A 137 -1.98 12.09 -3.24
N ASN A 138 -1.99 13.42 -3.30
CA ASN A 138 -0.78 14.21 -3.25
C ASN A 138 -0.31 14.34 -1.80
N LEU A 139 0.89 13.84 -1.49
CA LEU A 139 1.47 13.85 -0.14
C LEU A 139 1.62 15.26 0.43
N THR A 140 1.74 16.28 -0.43
CA THR A 140 1.86 17.69 -0.02
C THR A 140 0.50 18.37 0.20
N ASN A 141 -0.61 17.69 -0.11
CA ASN A 141 -1.95 18.15 0.16
C ASN A 141 -2.54 17.42 1.38
N PRO A 142 -2.62 18.08 2.55
CA PRO A 142 -3.04 17.44 3.80
C PRO A 142 -4.48 16.91 3.76
N ASP A 143 -5.39 17.56 3.03
CA ASP A 143 -6.79 17.11 2.93
C ASP A 143 -6.90 15.81 2.14
N GLN A 144 -6.11 15.67 1.06
CA GLN A 144 -6.06 14.44 0.29
C GLN A 144 -5.45 13.29 1.09
N VAL A 145 -4.37 13.56 1.85
CA VAL A 145 -3.76 12.55 2.74
C VAL A 145 -4.75 12.13 3.82
N ALA A 146 -5.45 13.07 4.45
CA ALA A 146 -6.47 12.76 5.45
C ALA A 146 -7.63 11.95 4.85
N SER A 147 -8.12 12.32 3.67
CA SER A 147 -9.17 11.58 2.97
C SER A 147 -8.75 10.15 2.63
N LEU A 148 -7.53 9.95 2.14
CA LEU A 148 -7.01 8.63 1.83
C LEU A 148 -6.79 7.80 3.10
N ALA A 149 -6.27 8.41 4.18
CA ALA A 149 -6.09 7.73 5.46
C ALA A 149 -7.42 7.29 6.08
N ASN A 150 -8.48 8.12 6.00
CA ASN A 150 -9.81 7.74 6.45
C ASN A 150 -10.39 6.61 5.60
N TRP A 151 -10.25 6.68 4.27
CA TRP A 151 -10.66 5.57 3.39
C TRP A 151 -9.98 4.26 3.78
N LEU A 152 -8.66 4.30 4.00
CA LEU A 152 -7.88 3.17 4.47
C LEU A 152 -8.38 2.60 5.81
N VAL A 153 -8.90 3.46 6.70
CA VAL A 153 -9.47 3.07 7.99
C VAL A 153 -10.83 2.39 7.87
N ASP A 154 -11.60 2.77 6.84
CA ASP A 154 -12.96 2.31 6.61
C ASP A 154 -13.04 1.01 5.76
N LEU A 155 -11.92 0.58 5.17
CA LEU A 155 -11.77 -0.70 4.44
C LEU A 155 -11.72 -1.87 5.41
#